data_AF-A0AAU6P4Y1-F1
#
_entry.id   AF-A0AAU6P4Y1-F1
#
_cell.length_a   1.000
_cell.length_b   1.000
_cell.length_c   1.000
_cell.angle_alpha   90.00
_cell.angle_beta   90.00
_cell.angle_gamma   90.00
#
_symmetry.space_group_name_H-M   'P 1'
#
loop_
_entity.id
_entity.type
_entity.pdbx_description
1 polymer ?
#
loop_
_entity_poly.entity_id
_entity_poly.type
_entity_poly.pdbx_seq_one_letter_code
_entity_poly.pdbx_strand_id
1 'polypeptide(L)'
;MKLRCFLWLLLTSFFPGVYSGSIAQEKSNDLHTFYYSTVEFVETPLSSIKGSVPLNKEEAMKRNHYRFSYNEKHQLVSVSFFNGKTPRGPNHTASLFTLAHFMKFEYREESETISFFNTQGEPDEVLGNCSLFVYTYNDLGFRNRLYFLNKNNQRITNSWGIYEYQWEYLDDGSIIENRYDEQGNQVSIRPGFEFYRLRLYFNPSGHIALMQNIDENGNLVENSSGASQDRITTNSQGNFLEWNVLNNNNELENGNGPNVAIGKQEFNVYGYEVALEHQDEKSQVMASAYGIYMSKTKFDPFGNIQERTFYNAEGNPAKHNNAGYHKLSLTWDEQGNKRKSLRYFDVVGNPCIHATRGYHGVRYDYDDQGRISRISYLSTSDELTNRKDNGRAYSVYKYGKDDGEIQVVHFDTSNSELKQ
;
A
#
# COMPACT_ATOMS: atom_id res chain seq x y z
N MET A 1 41.09 4.93 -52.17
CA MET A 1 41.97 4.72 -53.35
C MET A 1 42.79 3.45 -53.12
N LYS A 2 42.72 2.48 -54.06
CA LYS A 2 43.28 1.09 -54.07
C LYS A 2 42.55 0.05 -53.20
N LEU A 3 41.62 -0.77 -53.72
CA LEU A 3 41.70 -1.96 -54.62
C LEU A 3 42.31 -3.23 -53.98
N ARG A 4 41.47 -4.29 -53.89
CA ARG A 4 41.60 -5.66 -54.46
C ARG A 4 40.57 -6.58 -53.76
N CYS A 5 39.39 -6.87 -54.34
CA CYS A 5 39.08 -7.91 -55.34
C CYS A 5 39.74 -9.28 -55.10
N PHE A 6 38.93 -10.30 -54.77
CA PHE A 6 38.83 -11.53 -55.58
C PHE A 6 37.44 -12.17 -55.46
N LEU A 7 36.95 -12.55 -56.64
CA LEU A 7 35.67 -13.18 -56.98
C LEU A 7 35.79 -14.72 -56.86
N TRP A 8 34.66 -15.43 -56.73
CA TRP A 8 34.26 -16.71 -57.39
C TRP A 8 33.16 -17.38 -56.54
N LEU A 9 32.18 -18.13 -57.04
CA LEU A 9 31.44 -18.21 -58.31
C LEU A 9 30.19 -19.07 -57.96
N LEU A 10 29.05 -18.80 -58.62
CA LEU A 10 27.75 -19.46 -58.42
C LEU A 10 27.79 -20.99 -58.59
N LEU A 11 26.89 -21.69 -57.89
CA LEU A 11 26.15 -22.83 -58.43
C LEU A 11 24.78 -22.94 -57.75
N THR A 12 23.74 -22.73 -58.56
CA THR A 12 22.34 -22.97 -58.24
C THR A 12 22.01 -24.45 -58.43
N SER A 13 21.19 -25.01 -57.54
CA SER A 13 20.39 -26.21 -57.82
C SER A 13 19.12 -26.13 -56.98
N PHE A 14 18.01 -25.86 -57.65
CA PHE A 14 16.65 -26.05 -57.13
C PHE A 14 16.28 -27.53 -57.24
N PHE A 15 15.61 -28.09 -56.23
CA PHE A 15 14.45 -28.99 -56.34
C PHE A 15 13.84 -29.24 -54.95
N PRO A 16 12.55 -29.63 -54.85
CA PRO A 16 11.61 -29.12 -53.87
C PRO A 16 11.26 -30.20 -52.85
N GLY A 17 10.70 -29.82 -51.70
CA GLY A 17 10.05 -30.84 -50.88
C GLY A 17 9.79 -30.46 -49.44
N VAL A 18 8.51 -30.26 -49.18
CA VAL A 18 7.82 -30.55 -47.92
C VAL A 18 8.04 -29.53 -46.80
N TYR A 19 7.04 -28.64 -46.72
CA TYR A 19 6.58 -28.03 -45.48
C TYR A 19 6.47 -29.10 -44.38
N SER A 20 7.35 -29.05 -43.40
CA SER A 20 6.96 -29.32 -42.02
C SER A 20 7.12 -27.99 -41.29
N GLY A 21 6.00 -27.30 -41.11
CA GLY A 21 5.92 -26.21 -40.15
C GLY A 21 6.28 -26.79 -38.80
N SER A 22 7.50 -26.50 -38.34
CA SER A 22 7.76 -26.48 -36.91
C SER A 22 6.94 -25.32 -36.38
N ILE A 23 5.74 -25.63 -35.89
CA ILE A 23 5.10 -24.79 -34.89
C ILE A 23 6.15 -24.68 -33.80
N ALA A 24 6.78 -23.50 -33.71
CA ALA A 24 7.55 -23.14 -32.55
C ALA A 24 6.59 -23.38 -31.37
N GLN A 25 6.84 -24.44 -30.61
CA GLN A 25 6.26 -24.58 -29.28
C GLN A 25 6.65 -23.29 -28.57
N GLU A 26 5.67 -22.42 -28.33
CA GLU A 26 5.79 -21.38 -27.33
C GLU A 26 6.29 -22.08 -26.06
N LYS A 27 7.56 -21.86 -25.74
CA LYS A 27 8.13 -22.27 -24.46
C LYS A 27 7.19 -21.74 -23.39
N SER A 28 6.90 -22.55 -22.37
CA SER A 28 6.25 -22.06 -21.17
C SER A 28 6.97 -20.79 -20.72
N ASN A 29 6.21 -19.72 -20.51
CA ASN A 29 6.73 -18.52 -19.85
C ASN A 29 7.05 -18.90 -18.41
N ASP A 30 8.26 -19.44 -18.16
CA ASP A 30 8.71 -19.79 -16.82
C ASP A 30 8.95 -18.50 -16.04
N LEU A 31 7.92 -18.06 -15.32
CA LEU A 31 8.03 -16.86 -14.50
C LEU A 31 9.04 -17.09 -13.37
N HIS A 32 9.98 -16.17 -13.23
CA HIS A 32 10.92 -16.16 -12.10
C HIS A 32 10.26 -15.48 -10.91
N THR A 33 10.01 -16.24 -9.84
CA THR A 33 9.29 -15.75 -8.65
C THR A 33 10.22 -15.61 -7.44
N PHE A 34 10.26 -14.41 -6.89
CA PHE A 34 10.97 -14.04 -5.66
C PHE A 34 9.99 -13.79 -4.52
N TYR A 35 10.43 -14.02 -3.28
CA TYR A 35 9.60 -13.93 -2.08
C TYR A 35 10.12 -12.84 -1.17
N TYR A 36 9.23 -12.03 -0.59
CA TYR A 36 9.60 -10.93 0.30
C TYR A 36 8.62 -10.82 1.47
N SER A 37 9.05 -10.42 2.67
CA SER A 37 8.12 -10.17 3.78
C SER A 37 7.40 -8.83 3.67
N THR A 38 8.02 -7.86 2.99
CA THR A 38 7.54 -6.48 2.84
C THR A 38 7.78 -5.98 1.41
N VAL A 39 7.15 -4.85 1.07
CA VAL A 39 7.46 -4.08 -0.14
C VAL A 39 8.17 -2.78 0.25
N GLU A 40 8.90 -2.19 -0.68
CA GLU A 40 9.58 -0.91 -0.46
C GLU A 40 8.57 0.23 -0.25
N PHE A 41 8.98 1.23 0.54
CA PHE A 41 8.21 2.45 0.73
C PHE A 41 8.14 3.27 -0.57
N VAL A 42 6.93 3.74 -0.91
CA VAL A 42 6.68 4.62 -2.06
C VAL A 42 5.61 5.66 -1.69
N GLU A 43 5.83 6.89 -2.15
CA GLU A 43 4.87 8.03 -2.02
C GLU A 43 4.30 8.50 -3.37
N THR A 44 4.86 8.02 -4.48
CA THR A 44 4.38 8.31 -5.85
C THR A 44 4.08 7.00 -6.59
N PRO A 45 3.00 6.95 -7.41
CA PRO A 45 2.75 5.79 -8.26
C PRO A 45 3.74 5.71 -9.44
N LEU A 46 4.57 6.73 -9.65
CA LEU A 46 5.67 6.68 -10.61
C LEU A 46 6.68 5.59 -10.26
N SER A 47 6.97 5.40 -8.97
CA SER A 47 7.90 4.40 -8.51
C SER A 47 7.40 3.00 -8.83
N SER A 48 8.28 2.17 -9.40
CA SER A 48 8.00 0.75 -9.56
C SER A 48 7.90 0.09 -8.19
N ILE A 49 6.91 -0.79 -7.99
CA ILE A 49 6.78 -1.57 -6.77
C ILE A 49 7.90 -2.60 -6.73
N LYS A 50 8.63 -2.67 -5.62
CA LYS A 50 9.72 -3.61 -5.39
C LYS A 50 9.52 -4.33 -4.06
N GLY A 51 9.97 -5.59 -4.01
CA GLY A 51 10.08 -6.32 -2.75
C GLY A 51 11.24 -5.78 -1.92
N SER A 52 11.04 -5.67 -0.61
CA SER A 52 12.01 -5.08 0.31
C SER A 52 12.87 -6.14 1.01
N VAL A 53 12.33 -6.84 2.01
CA VAL A 53 13.09 -7.84 2.76
C VAL A 53 12.93 -9.23 2.11
N PRO A 54 13.97 -9.79 1.49
CA PRO A 54 13.88 -11.06 0.76
C PRO A 54 13.73 -12.25 1.72
N LEU A 55 12.99 -13.25 1.28
CA LEU A 55 12.80 -14.54 1.96
C LEU A 55 13.21 -15.68 1.03
N ASN A 56 13.75 -16.76 1.60
CA ASN A 56 13.77 -18.01 0.86
C ASN A 56 12.35 -18.63 0.82
N LYS A 57 12.14 -19.57 -0.11
CA LYS A 57 10.81 -20.19 -0.30
C LYS A 57 10.31 -20.93 0.94
N GLU A 58 11.19 -21.59 1.69
CA GLU A 58 10.79 -22.35 2.88
C GLU A 58 10.27 -21.42 3.98
N GLU A 59 10.96 -20.31 4.22
CA GLU A 59 10.54 -19.26 5.15
C GLU A 59 9.22 -18.62 4.70
N ALA A 60 9.12 -18.22 3.43
CA ALA A 60 7.90 -17.64 2.88
C ALA A 60 6.68 -18.54 3.09
N MET A 61 6.83 -19.86 2.92
CA MET A 61 5.71 -20.80 3.10
C MET A 61 5.19 -20.90 4.55
N LYS A 62 5.89 -20.33 5.54
CA LYS A 62 5.51 -20.36 6.96
C LYS A 62 4.94 -19.03 7.47
N ARG A 63 4.72 -18.04 6.60
CA ARG A 63 4.26 -16.69 6.99
C ARG A 63 3.61 -15.88 5.88
N ASN A 64 3.13 -14.69 6.26
CA ASN A 64 2.80 -13.64 5.31
C ASN A 64 4.03 -13.25 4.46
N HIS A 65 3.85 -13.22 3.15
CA HIS A 65 4.88 -12.83 2.19
C HIS A 65 4.24 -12.36 0.87
N TYR A 66 4.98 -11.53 0.16
CA TYR A 66 4.75 -11.20 -1.24
C TYR A 66 5.48 -12.17 -2.16
N ARG A 67 4.89 -12.39 -3.33
CA ARG A 67 5.49 -13.06 -4.48
C ARG A 67 5.58 -12.07 -5.62
N PHE A 68 6.79 -11.82 -6.08
CA PHE A 68 7.08 -10.97 -7.23
C PHE A 68 7.53 -11.87 -8.38
N SER A 69 6.75 -11.89 -9.46
CA SER A 69 7.04 -12.73 -10.63
C SER A 69 7.49 -11.87 -11.79
N TYR A 70 8.56 -12.29 -12.44
CA TYR A 70 9.18 -11.61 -13.57
C TYR A 70 9.16 -12.50 -14.81
N ASN A 71 9.01 -11.89 -15.99
CA ASN A 71 9.20 -12.58 -17.26
C ASN A 71 10.69 -12.70 -17.63
N GLU A 72 10.97 -13.40 -18.73
CA GLU A 72 12.33 -13.58 -19.29
C GLU A 72 13.03 -12.27 -19.68
N LYS A 73 12.28 -11.16 -19.84
CA LYS A 73 12.81 -9.81 -20.08
C LYS A 73 13.08 -9.05 -18.78
N HIS A 74 12.99 -9.71 -17.63
CA HIS A 74 13.10 -9.13 -16.29
C HIS A 74 12.07 -8.04 -15.98
N GLN A 75 10.92 -8.06 -16.65
CA GLN A 75 9.81 -7.16 -16.35
C GLN A 75 8.92 -7.79 -15.27
N LEU A 76 8.49 -6.99 -14.29
CA LEU A 76 7.57 -7.42 -13.25
C LEU A 76 6.20 -7.70 -13.86
N VAL A 77 5.70 -8.93 -13.81
CA VAL A 77 4.39 -9.28 -14.40
C VAL A 77 3.30 -9.47 -13.35
N SER A 78 3.68 -9.79 -12.11
CA SER A 78 2.72 -9.83 -11.01
C SER A 78 3.33 -9.63 -9.64
N VAL A 79 2.55 -9.01 -8.76
CA VAL A 79 2.77 -8.96 -7.31
C VAL A 79 1.58 -9.60 -6.63
N SER A 80 1.83 -10.47 -5.67
CA SER A 80 0.74 -11.11 -4.92
C SER A 80 1.08 -11.42 -3.47
N PHE A 81 0.08 -11.43 -2.59
CA PHE A 81 0.29 -11.55 -1.15
C PHE A 81 -0.37 -12.81 -0.55
N PHE A 82 0.40 -13.57 0.24
CA PHE A 82 -0.02 -14.88 0.77
C PHE A 82 0.41 -15.07 2.21
N ASN A 83 -0.30 -15.92 2.95
CA ASN A 83 0.24 -16.60 4.14
C ASN A 83 0.43 -18.08 3.79
N GLY A 84 1.69 -18.51 3.66
CA GLY A 84 1.98 -19.84 3.13
C GLY A 84 1.41 -20.04 1.72
N LYS A 85 0.38 -20.87 1.59
CA LYS A 85 -0.35 -21.09 0.33
C LYS A 85 -1.68 -20.35 0.25
N THR A 86 -2.13 -19.75 1.34
CA THR A 86 -3.43 -19.09 1.44
C THR A 86 -3.35 -17.67 0.89
N PRO A 87 -4.13 -17.30 -0.14
CA PRO A 87 -4.25 -15.93 -0.63
C PRO A 87 -4.64 -14.94 0.47
N ARG A 88 -4.05 -13.74 0.44
CA ARG A 88 -4.32 -12.67 1.41
C ARG A 88 -4.48 -11.33 0.70
N GLY A 89 -5.42 -10.52 1.18
CA GLY A 89 -5.44 -9.10 0.84
C GLY A 89 -4.29 -8.35 1.52
N PRO A 90 -3.92 -7.16 1.02
CA PRO A 90 -2.87 -6.32 1.60
C PRO A 90 -3.06 -6.10 3.10
N ASN A 91 -1.96 -6.00 3.84
CA ASN A 91 -1.98 -5.71 5.27
C ASN A 91 -1.07 -4.52 5.60
N HIS A 92 -0.71 -4.34 6.87
CA HIS A 92 0.19 -3.29 7.33
C HIS A 92 1.58 -3.19 6.64
N THR A 93 2.02 -4.19 5.86
CA THR A 93 3.28 -4.14 5.11
C THR A 93 3.13 -3.64 3.68
N ALA A 94 1.90 -3.34 3.24
CA ALA A 94 1.62 -2.83 1.92
C ALA A 94 2.01 -1.35 1.82
N SER A 95 2.54 -0.96 0.66
CA SER A 95 2.70 0.45 0.32
C SER A 95 1.37 1.09 -0.10
N LEU A 96 1.36 2.41 -0.27
CA LEU A 96 0.19 3.17 -0.76
C LEU A 96 -0.35 2.68 -2.12
N PHE A 97 0.46 1.97 -2.90
CA PHE A 97 0.10 1.48 -4.24
C PHE A 97 0.12 -0.06 -4.35
N THR A 98 0.26 -0.78 -3.24
CA THR A 98 0.07 -2.25 -3.20
C THR A 98 -1.36 -2.56 -2.74
N LEU A 99 -2.30 -2.50 -3.68
CA LEU A 99 -3.71 -2.25 -3.38
C LEU A 99 -4.62 -3.49 -3.35
N ALA A 100 -4.17 -4.63 -3.86
CA ALA A 100 -4.99 -5.84 -3.99
C ALA A 100 -4.21 -7.11 -3.64
N HIS A 101 -4.91 -8.25 -3.52
CA HIS A 101 -4.26 -9.55 -3.30
C HIS A 101 -3.28 -9.86 -4.43
N PHE A 102 -3.72 -9.70 -5.69
CA PHE A 102 -2.94 -9.96 -6.88
C PHE A 102 -3.04 -8.75 -7.81
N MET A 103 -1.88 -8.24 -8.21
CA MET A 103 -1.72 -7.15 -9.17
C MET A 103 -1.01 -7.71 -10.39
N LYS A 104 -1.59 -7.52 -11.58
CA LYS A 104 -1.03 -7.97 -12.85
C LYS A 104 -0.54 -6.77 -13.65
N PHE A 105 0.65 -6.88 -14.20
CA PHE A 105 1.31 -5.84 -14.98
C PHE A 105 1.44 -6.30 -16.43
N GLU A 106 0.97 -5.48 -17.36
CA GLU A 106 1.02 -5.77 -18.79
C GLU A 106 1.67 -4.61 -19.54
N TYR A 107 2.65 -4.93 -20.38
CA TYR A 107 3.46 -3.95 -21.09
C TYR A 107 3.13 -3.96 -22.59
N ARG A 108 2.97 -2.77 -23.15
CA ARG A 108 2.81 -2.49 -24.59
C ARG A 108 3.87 -1.47 -25.01
N GLU A 109 3.93 -1.17 -26.31
CA GLU A 109 4.94 -0.26 -26.87
C GLU A 109 4.88 1.14 -26.25
N GLU A 110 3.69 1.72 -26.12
CA GLU A 110 3.49 3.11 -25.65
C GLU A 110 2.88 3.20 -24.24
N SER A 111 2.59 2.06 -23.61
CA SER A 111 1.83 2.04 -22.35
C SER A 111 2.07 0.78 -21.54
N GLU A 112 1.72 0.84 -20.26
CA GLU A 112 1.54 -0.34 -19.43
C GLU A 112 0.28 -0.22 -18.59
N THR A 113 -0.26 -1.36 -18.18
CA THR A 113 -1.49 -1.42 -17.40
C THR A 113 -1.31 -2.28 -16.16
N ILE A 114 -1.94 -1.86 -15.06
CA ILE A 114 -2.04 -2.64 -13.83
C ILE A 114 -3.50 -2.98 -13.57
N SER A 115 -3.81 -4.27 -13.49
CA SER A 115 -5.13 -4.79 -13.10
C SER A 115 -5.08 -5.47 -11.73
N PHE A 116 -6.20 -5.46 -11.03
CA PHE A 116 -6.32 -5.84 -9.62
C PHE A 116 -7.28 -7.01 -9.47
N PHE A 117 -6.95 -7.94 -8.57
CA PHE A 117 -7.74 -9.13 -8.33
C PHE A 117 -7.80 -9.45 -6.83
N ASN A 118 -8.97 -9.90 -6.39
CA ASN A 118 -9.23 -10.28 -5.02
C ASN A 118 -8.62 -11.66 -4.68
N THR A 119 -8.82 -12.14 -3.45
CA THR A 119 -8.27 -13.43 -2.99
C THR A 119 -8.89 -14.66 -3.67
N GLN A 120 -9.99 -14.49 -4.38
CA GLN A 120 -10.70 -15.51 -5.16
C GLN A 120 -10.21 -15.54 -6.61
N GLY A 121 -9.39 -14.58 -7.03
CA GLY A 121 -8.90 -14.43 -8.40
C GLY A 121 -9.88 -13.69 -9.31
N GLU A 122 -10.90 -13.06 -8.77
CA GLU A 122 -11.86 -12.24 -9.51
C GLU A 122 -11.36 -10.80 -9.64
N PRO A 123 -11.73 -10.05 -10.70
CA PRO A 123 -11.38 -8.64 -10.84
C PRO A 123 -11.83 -7.81 -9.63
N ASP A 124 -10.99 -6.89 -9.20
CA ASP A 124 -11.20 -6.03 -8.04
C ASP A 124 -11.16 -4.54 -8.43
N GLU A 125 -11.79 -3.70 -7.61
CA GLU A 125 -11.78 -2.24 -7.75
C GLU A 125 -11.03 -1.62 -6.57
N VAL A 126 -10.06 -0.75 -6.84
CA VAL A 126 -9.20 -0.11 -5.85
C VAL A 126 -9.31 1.41 -5.92
N LEU A 127 -8.88 2.12 -4.87
CA LEU A 127 -8.95 3.59 -4.77
C LEU A 127 -10.32 4.15 -5.24
N GLY A 128 -11.41 3.59 -4.69
CA GLY A 128 -12.76 3.83 -5.19
C GLY A 128 -13.16 2.73 -6.16
N ASN A 129 -13.46 3.10 -7.40
CA ASN A 129 -13.93 2.19 -8.45
C ASN A 129 -12.91 2.00 -9.59
N CYS A 130 -11.60 2.11 -9.30
CA CYS A 130 -10.55 1.91 -10.30
C CYS A 130 -10.29 0.42 -10.51
N SER A 131 -10.62 -0.09 -11.70
CA SER A 131 -10.30 -1.46 -12.11
C SER A 131 -8.96 -1.57 -12.84
N LEU A 132 -8.49 -0.47 -13.44
CA LEU A 132 -7.24 -0.43 -14.19
C LEU A 132 -6.48 0.86 -13.95
N PHE A 133 -5.17 0.73 -13.74
CA PHE A 133 -4.24 1.85 -13.86
C PHE A 133 -3.59 1.77 -15.23
N VAL A 134 -3.54 2.87 -15.96
CA VAL A 134 -2.93 2.95 -17.29
C VAL A 134 -1.84 4.00 -17.27
N TYR A 135 -0.60 3.56 -17.41
CA TYR A 135 0.54 4.45 -17.60
C TYR A 135 0.85 4.58 -19.08
N THR A 136 1.25 5.77 -19.52
CA THR A 136 1.83 5.98 -20.85
C THR A 136 3.30 6.33 -20.75
N TYR A 137 4.03 6.08 -21.83
CA TYR A 137 5.43 6.46 -21.95
C TYR A 137 5.61 7.70 -22.82
N ASN A 138 6.66 8.46 -22.56
CA ASN A 138 7.18 9.44 -23.52
C ASN A 138 8.08 8.77 -24.58
N ASP A 139 8.57 9.55 -25.54
CA ASP A 139 9.43 9.06 -26.63
C ASP A 139 10.76 8.44 -26.17
N LEU A 140 11.15 8.65 -24.90
CA LEU A 140 12.34 8.06 -24.29
C LEU A 140 12.02 6.77 -23.50
N GLY A 141 10.75 6.34 -23.47
CA GLY A 141 10.30 5.15 -22.75
C GLY A 141 10.05 5.37 -21.25
N PHE A 142 10.03 6.62 -20.77
CA PHE A 142 9.74 6.92 -19.37
C PHE A 142 8.25 7.16 -19.15
N ARG A 143 7.71 6.69 -18.01
CA ARG A 143 6.31 6.96 -17.61
C ARG A 143 6.10 8.47 -17.53
N ASN A 144 5.18 9.02 -18.31
CA ASN A 144 4.89 10.47 -18.29
C ASN A 144 3.47 10.80 -17.84
N ARG A 145 2.56 9.83 -17.80
CA ARG A 145 1.18 10.00 -17.39
C ARG A 145 0.63 8.73 -16.75
N LEU A 146 -0.28 8.88 -15.79
CA LEU A 146 -1.11 7.80 -15.25
C LEU A 146 -2.57 8.25 -15.22
N TYR A 147 -3.46 7.34 -15.61
CA TYR A 147 -4.89 7.51 -15.42
C TYR A 147 -5.62 6.22 -15.07
N PHE A 148 -6.89 6.35 -14.70
CA PHE A 148 -7.69 5.26 -14.15
C PHE A 148 -8.87 4.93 -15.05
N LEU A 149 -9.17 3.63 -15.18
CA LEU A 149 -10.39 3.14 -15.80
C LEU A 149 -11.23 2.34 -14.79
N ASN A 150 -12.55 2.46 -14.90
CA ASN A 150 -13.49 1.57 -14.21
C ASN A 150 -13.69 0.25 -14.99
N LYS A 151 -14.52 -0.65 -14.45
CA LYS A 151 -14.84 -1.95 -15.07
C LYS A 151 -15.50 -1.87 -16.46
N ASN A 152 -16.06 -0.71 -16.80
CA ASN A 152 -16.66 -0.44 -18.11
C ASN A 152 -15.68 0.25 -19.08
N ASN A 153 -14.38 0.28 -18.74
CA ASN A 153 -13.31 0.96 -19.48
C ASN A 153 -13.51 2.48 -19.64
N GLN A 154 -14.22 3.12 -18.72
CA GLN A 154 -14.42 4.57 -18.72
C GLN A 154 -13.37 5.23 -17.82
N ARG A 155 -12.83 6.37 -18.26
CA ARG A 155 -11.96 7.23 -17.43
C ARG A 155 -12.71 7.70 -16.19
N ILE A 156 -12.03 7.69 -15.03
CA ILE A 156 -12.63 8.08 -13.76
C ILE A 156 -11.63 8.83 -12.86
N THR A 157 -12.20 9.58 -11.91
CA THR A 157 -11.49 10.16 -10.76
C THR A 157 -11.44 9.13 -9.62
N ASN A 158 -10.27 8.90 -9.05
CA ASN A 158 -10.10 7.96 -7.94
C ASN A 158 -10.60 8.54 -6.60
N SER A 159 -10.57 7.75 -5.53
CA SER A 159 -11.03 8.13 -4.19
C SER A 159 -10.23 9.26 -3.52
N TRP A 160 -9.10 9.67 -4.09
CA TRP A 160 -8.32 10.82 -3.64
C TRP A 160 -8.64 12.09 -4.42
N GLY A 161 -9.58 12.04 -5.37
CA GLY A 161 -9.93 13.18 -6.22
C GLY A 161 -9.03 13.33 -7.45
N ILE A 162 -8.21 12.33 -7.76
CA ILE A 162 -7.23 12.40 -8.85
C ILE A 162 -7.77 11.65 -10.07
N TYR A 163 -7.93 12.39 -11.17
CA TYR A 163 -8.27 11.86 -12.49
C TYR A 163 -7.03 11.48 -13.30
N GLU A 164 -5.91 12.16 -13.03
CA GLU A 164 -4.68 12.02 -13.80
C GLU A 164 -3.44 12.46 -13.03
N TYR A 165 -2.33 11.75 -13.25
CA TYR A 165 -0.98 12.18 -12.90
C TYR A 165 -0.21 12.53 -14.17
N GLN A 166 0.70 13.50 -14.08
CA GLN A 166 1.64 13.87 -15.12
C GLN A 166 3.04 14.05 -14.53
N TRP A 167 4.06 13.56 -15.24
CA TRP A 167 5.45 13.63 -14.83
C TRP A 167 6.34 14.28 -15.88
N GLU A 168 7.21 15.17 -15.40
CA GLU A 168 8.25 15.83 -16.18
C GLU A 168 9.61 15.54 -15.55
N TYR A 169 10.58 15.12 -16.37
CA TYR A 169 11.92 14.76 -15.93
C TYR A 169 12.86 15.92 -16.20
N LEU A 170 13.55 16.39 -15.16
CA LEU A 170 14.47 17.53 -15.24
C LEU A 170 15.94 17.07 -15.39
N ASP A 171 16.79 17.94 -15.94
CA ASP A 171 18.20 17.65 -16.21
C ASP A 171 19.02 17.34 -14.95
N ASP A 172 18.58 17.81 -13.78
CA ASP A 172 19.22 17.52 -12.49
C ASP A 172 18.78 16.18 -11.87
N GLY A 173 17.96 15.40 -12.60
CA GLY A 173 17.45 14.10 -12.18
C GLY A 173 16.23 14.16 -11.25
N SER A 174 15.77 15.36 -10.86
CA SER A 174 14.50 15.51 -10.16
C SER A 174 13.30 15.38 -11.11
N ILE A 175 12.13 15.11 -10.53
CA ILE A 175 10.89 14.89 -11.30
C ILE A 175 9.83 15.84 -10.80
N ILE A 176 9.17 16.54 -11.71
CA ILE A 176 7.94 17.27 -11.38
C ILE A 176 6.76 16.31 -11.51
N GLU A 177 5.95 16.20 -10.46
CA GLU A 177 4.68 15.47 -10.45
C GLU A 177 3.52 16.45 -10.26
N ASN A 178 2.58 16.42 -11.22
CA ASN A 178 1.31 17.11 -11.13
C ASN A 178 0.16 16.11 -11.08
N ARG A 179 -0.92 16.49 -10.41
CA ARG A 179 -2.16 15.71 -10.28
C ARG A 179 -3.33 16.61 -10.58
N TYR A 180 -4.28 16.12 -11.37
CA TYR A 180 -5.44 16.88 -11.82
C TYR A 180 -6.74 16.13 -11.55
N ASP A 181 -7.81 16.88 -11.27
CA ASP A 181 -9.18 16.38 -11.34
C ASP A 181 -9.67 16.27 -12.81
N GLU A 182 -10.92 15.87 -13.00
CA GLU A 182 -11.52 15.71 -14.33
C GLU A 182 -11.74 17.06 -15.04
N GLN A 183 -11.85 18.16 -14.29
CA GLN A 183 -12.00 19.50 -14.82
C GLN A 183 -10.65 20.16 -15.17
N GLY A 184 -9.53 19.50 -14.85
CA GLY A 184 -8.18 19.99 -15.08
C GLY A 184 -7.66 20.89 -13.96
N ASN A 185 -8.35 20.98 -12.81
CA ASN A 185 -7.82 21.69 -11.64
C ASN A 185 -6.78 20.83 -10.94
N GLN A 186 -5.78 21.48 -10.38
CA GLN A 186 -4.75 20.79 -9.62
C GLN A 186 -5.30 20.27 -8.28
N VAL A 187 -4.91 19.05 -7.91
CA VAL A 187 -5.32 18.40 -6.66
C VAL A 187 -4.11 17.95 -5.83
N SER A 188 -4.31 17.83 -4.52
CA SER A 188 -3.25 17.42 -3.61
C SER A 188 -2.88 15.94 -3.76
N ILE A 189 -1.72 15.54 -3.23
CA ILE A 189 -1.23 14.16 -3.29
C ILE A 189 -2.22 13.15 -2.68
N ARG A 190 -2.92 13.53 -1.60
CA ARG A 190 -4.01 12.76 -0.97
C ARG A 190 -4.84 13.66 -0.04
N PRO A 191 -6.06 13.24 0.34
CA PRO A 191 -6.85 13.95 1.34
C PRO A 191 -6.08 14.15 2.66
N GLY A 192 -6.08 15.39 3.17
CA GLY A 192 -5.38 15.76 4.40
C GLY A 192 -3.86 15.94 4.27
N PHE A 193 -3.31 15.86 3.05
CA PHE A 193 -1.92 16.20 2.77
C PHE A 193 -1.89 17.19 1.60
N GLU A 194 -1.76 18.48 1.91
CA GLU A 194 -1.95 19.61 1.00
C GLU A 194 -0.70 19.93 0.15
N PHE A 195 -0.06 18.91 -0.40
CA PHE A 195 1.00 19.09 -1.40
C PHE A 195 0.43 18.92 -2.81
N TYR A 196 0.58 19.93 -3.66
CA TYR A 196 -0.09 20.02 -4.96
C TYR A 196 0.87 19.76 -6.12
N ARG A 197 1.88 20.60 -6.34
CA ARG A 197 2.93 20.38 -7.35
C ARG A 197 4.15 19.89 -6.63
N LEU A 198 4.58 18.67 -6.95
CA LEU A 198 5.75 18.10 -6.29
C LEU A 198 6.97 18.16 -7.17
N ARG A 199 8.09 18.56 -6.58
CA ARG A 199 9.42 18.19 -7.07
C ARG A 199 9.94 17.04 -6.22
N LEU A 200 10.20 15.92 -6.88
CA LEU A 200 10.60 14.65 -6.27
C LEU A 200 12.08 14.40 -6.53
N TYR A 201 12.78 14.01 -5.47
CA TYR A 201 14.17 13.57 -5.53
C TYR A 201 14.29 12.15 -5.05
N PHE A 202 15.15 11.39 -5.71
CA PHE A 202 15.40 9.99 -5.42
C PHE A 202 16.86 9.79 -5.02
N ASN A 203 17.10 8.87 -4.09
CA ASN A 203 18.45 8.43 -3.75
C ASN A 203 19.01 7.51 -4.87
N PRO A 204 20.30 7.16 -4.84
CA PRO A 204 20.91 6.28 -5.85
C PRO A 204 20.29 4.87 -5.96
N SER A 205 19.55 4.40 -4.93
CA SER A 205 18.80 3.14 -4.97
C SER A 205 17.42 3.29 -5.63
N GLY A 206 17.02 4.52 -5.97
CA GLY A 206 15.72 4.85 -6.55
C GLY A 206 14.59 4.99 -5.51
N HIS A 207 14.91 5.10 -4.22
CA HIS A 207 13.91 5.43 -3.19
C HIS A 207 13.73 6.93 -3.11
N ILE A 208 12.50 7.36 -2.84
CA ILE A 208 12.20 8.77 -2.61
C ILE A 208 12.99 9.29 -1.40
N ALA A 209 13.65 10.43 -1.56
CA ALA A 209 14.51 11.04 -0.56
C ALA A 209 14.03 12.42 -0.13
N LEU A 210 13.37 13.15 -1.02
CA LEU A 210 12.81 14.46 -0.74
C LEU A 210 11.60 14.72 -1.63
N MET A 211 10.51 15.17 -1.02
CA MET A 211 9.36 15.77 -1.69
C MET A 211 9.33 17.25 -1.37
N GLN A 212 9.20 18.10 -2.39
CA GLN A 212 9.03 19.54 -2.22
C GLN A 212 7.72 19.98 -2.86
N ASN A 213 6.89 20.70 -2.11
CA ASN A 213 5.72 21.40 -2.61
C ASN A 213 6.16 22.73 -3.20
N ILE A 214 5.88 22.96 -4.48
CA ILE A 214 6.39 24.12 -5.22
C ILE A 214 5.30 24.88 -5.98
N ASP A 215 5.55 26.13 -6.34
CA ASP A 215 4.75 26.89 -7.30
C ASP A 215 5.18 26.61 -8.76
N GLU A 216 4.55 27.28 -9.72
CA GLU A 216 4.87 27.16 -11.15
C GLU A 216 6.29 27.63 -11.51
N ASN A 217 6.88 28.51 -10.70
CA ASN A 217 8.23 29.03 -10.87
C ASN A 217 9.30 28.16 -10.18
N GLY A 218 8.89 27.11 -9.46
CA GLY A 218 9.77 26.23 -8.71
C GLY A 218 10.13 26.72 -7.30
N ASN A 219 9.46 27.76 -6.78
CA ASN A 219 9.65 28.20 -5.40
C ASN A 219 8.89 27.28 -4.44
N LEU A 220 9.43 27.04 -3.24
CA LEU A 220 8.74 26.27 -2.21
C LEU A 220 7.47 26.98 -1.73
N VAL A 221 6.41 26.19 -1.49
CA VAL A 221 5.11 26.65 -1.01
C VAL A 221 4.72 25.88 0.23
N GLU A 222 4.54 26.58 1.34
CA GLU A 222 4.04 25.99 2.58
C GLU A 222 2.54 25.71 2.47
N ASN A 223 2.13 24.57 3.01
CA ASN A 223 0.72 24.24 3.20
C ASN A 223 0.15 24.88 4.48
N SER A 224 -1.09 24.52 4.85
CA SER A 224 -1.75 25.09 6.02
C SER A 224 -1.03 24.84 7.36
N SER A 225 -0.09 23.88 7.43
CA SER A 225 0.69 23.59 8.63
C SER A 225 2.09 24.21 8.61
N GLY A 226 2.43 25.05 7.63
CA GLY A 226 3.79 25.61 7.48
C GLY A 226 4.81 24.65 6.84
N ALA A 227 4.37 23.46 6.40
CA ALA A 227 5.26 22.50 5.77
C ALA A 227 5.31 22.71 4.26
N SER A 228 6.49 22.70 3.66
CA SER A 228 6.67 22.70 2.21
C SER A 228 7.50 21.53 1.70
N GLN A 229 8.12 20.75 2.59
CA GLN A 229 8.93 19.61 2.18
C GLN A 229 8.82 18.46 3.18
N ASP A 230 8.95 17.24 2.66
CA ASP A 230 9.14 16.02 3.45
C ASP A 230 10.43 15.35 2.99
N ARG A 231 11.42 15.30 3.87
CA ARG A 231 12.67 14.55 3.67
C ARG A 231 12.50 13.15 4.24
N ILE A 232 12.81 12.15 3.42
CA ILE A 232 12.58 10.74 3.73
C ILE A 232 13.92 10.01 3.76
N THR A 233 14.15 9.27 4.84
CA THR A 233 15.31 8.39 4.99
C THR A 233 14.86 6.95 4.88
N THR A 234 15.46 6.21 3.95
CA THR A 234 15.28 4.75 3.83
C THR A 234 16.58 4.01 4.10
N ASN A 235 16.48 2.75 4.50
CA ASN A 235 17.62 1.84 4.47
C ASN A 235 17.83 1.26 3.05
N SER A 236 18.88 0.46 2.85
CA SER A 236 19.18 -0.19 1.56
C SER A 236 18.10 -1.16 1.07
N GLN A 237 17.21 -1.62 1.95
CA GLN A 237 16.06 -2.48 1.63
C GLN A 237 14.79 -1.66 1.33
N GLY A 238 14.85 -0.33 1.36
CA GLY A 238 13.69 0.53 1.13
C GLY A 238 12.71 0.61 2.30
N ASN A 239 13.10 0.19 3.51
CA ASN A 239 12.30 0.45 4.71
C ASN A 239 12.38 1.94 5.05
N PHE A 240 11.23 2.55 5.32
CA PHE A 240 11.08 3.95 5.71
C PHE A 240 11.55 4.14 7.16
N LEU A 241 12.76 4.65 7.36
CA LEU A 241 13.33 4.79 8.71
C LEU A 241 12.90 6.07 9.39
N GLU A 242 12.80 7.15 8.64
CA GLU A 242 12.57 8.47 9.21
C GLU A 242 11.96 9.41 8.18
N TRP A 243 11.07 10.30 8.65
CA TRP A 243 10.72 11.51 7.92
C TRP A 243 11.04 12.76 8.73
N ASN A 244 11.39 13.82 8.01
CA ASN A 244 11.54 15.17 8.55
C ASN A 244 10.63 16.11 7.75
N VAL A 245 9.76 16.83 8.44
CA VAL A 245 8.89 17.87 7.88
C VAL A 245 9.65 19.20 7.92
N LEU A 246 9.75 19.88 6.77
CA LEU A 246 10.53 21.10 6.64
C LEU A 246 9.69 22.24 6.04
N ASN A 247 9.98 23.46 6.48
CA ASN A 247 9.43 24.70 5.93
C ASN A 247 10.25 25.21 4.72
N ASN A 248 9.91 26.41 4.22
CA ASN A 248 10.58 27.03 3.08
C ASN A 248 12.07 27.34 3.30
N ASN A 249 12.50 27.48 4.56
CA ASN A 249 13.89 27.76 4.92
C ASN A 249 14.72 26.48 5.12
N ASN A 250 14.14 25.29 4.89
CA ASN A 250 14.72 23.98 5.22
C ASN A 250 14.90 23.75 6.73
N GLU A 251 14.12 24.45 7.56
CA GLU A 251 14.09 24.25 8.99
C GLU A 251 12.99 23.24 9.35
N LEU A 252 13.21 22.48 10.42
CA LEU A 252 12.21 21.54 10.94
C LEU A 252 10.96 22.29 11.39
N GLU A 253 9.79 21.77 11.03
CA GLU A 253 8.49 22.36 11.35
C GLU A 253 7.55 21.27 11.86
N ASN A 254 6.82 21.54 12.94
CA ASN A 254 5.72 20.66 13.34
C ASN A 254 4.55 20.82 12.37
N GLY A 255 4.52 19.97 11.34
CA GLY A 255 3.54 20.04 10.28
C GLY A 255 3.16 18.68 9.72
N ASN A 256 2.36 18.70 8.66
CA ASN A 256 1.76 17.53 8.03
C ASN A 256 1.03 16.63 9.07
N GLY A 257 0.41 15.54 8.64
CA GLY A 257 -0.01 14.52 9.60
C GLY A 257 1.23 13.76 10.08
N PRO A 258 1.48 13.55 11.39
CA PRO A 258 0.61 13.76 12.55
C PRO A 258 0.94 14.99 13.43
N ASN A 259 1.38 16.10 12.84
CA ASN A 259 1.77 17.37 13.47
C ASN A 259 3.01 17.23 14.37
N VAL A 260 4.09 16.72 13.77
CA VAL A 260 5.40 16.50 14.38
C VAL A 260 6.48 16.83 13.35
N ALA A 261 7.64 17.28 13.78
CA ALA A 261 8.72 17.62 12.86
C ALA A 261 9.49 16.39 12.37
N ILE A 262 9.65 15.38 13.23
CA ILE A 262 10.39 14.15 12.90
C ILE A 262 9.58 12.95 13.37
N GLY A 263 9.55 11.90 12.55
CA GLY A 263 9.15 10.57 13.01
C GLY A 263 10.20 9.53 12.68
N LYS A 264 10.54 8.69 13.66
CA LYS A 264 11.58 7.65 13.56
C LYS A 264 10.99 6.28 13.79
N GLN A 265 11.25 5.36 12.86
CA GLN A 265 10.73 4.00 12.88
C GLN A 265 11.86 2.99 13.08
N GLU A 266 11.55 1.96 13.87
CA GLU A 266 12.41 0.79 14.04
C GLU A 266 11.74 -0.43 13.43
N PHE A 267 12.54 -1.31 12.82
CA PHE A 267 12.06 -2.50 12.13
C PHE A 267 12.72 -3.76 12.69
N ASN A 268 11.96 -4.86 12.74
CA ASN A 268 12.56 -6.18 12.98
C ASN A 268 13.24 -6.73 11.71
N VAL A 269 13.84 -7.92 11.83
CA VAL A 269 14.55 -8.60 10.73
C VAL A 269 13.71 -8.86 9.48
N TYR A 270 12.38 -8.77 9.59
CA TYR A 270 11.44 -8.98 8.50
C TYR A 270 10.88 -7.68 7.92
N GLY A 271 11.38 -6.52 8.37
CA GLY A 271 10.92 -5.22 7.91
C GLY A 271 9.59 -4.78 8.50
N TYR A 272 9.12 -5.37 9.62
CA TYR A 272 7.90 -4.91 10.28
C TYR A 272 8.22 -3.81 11.28
N GLU A 273 7.49 -2.69 11.23
CA GLU A 273 7.62 -1.57 12.18
C GLU A 273 7.32 -2.07 13.61
N VAL A 274 8.34 -2.12 14.46
CA VAL A 274 8.20 -2.52 15.87
C VAL A 274 8.13 -1.33 16.81
N ALA A 275 8.61 -0.16 16.38
CA ALA A 275 8.48 1.08 17.13
C ALA A 275 8.38 2.30 16.22
N LEU A 276 7.74 3.34 16.75
CA LEU A 276 7.67 4.68 16.16
C LEU A 276 7.84 5.70 17.29
N GLU A 277 8.70 6.70 17.10
CA GLU A 277 8.91 7.84 18.00
C GLU A 277 8.69 9.15 17.23
N HIS A 278 8.12 10.16 17.90
CA HIS A 278 7.93 11.50 17.36
C HIS A 278 8.80 12.54 18.05
N GLN A 279 9.33 13.50 17.29
CA GLN A 279 10.15 14.60 17.80
C GLN A 279 9.71 15.96 17.24
N ASP A 280 9.97 17.01 18.02
CA ASP A 280 9.72 18.41 17.68
C ASP A 280 10.84 19.02 16.83
N GLU A 281 10.72 20.33 16.54
CA GLU A 281 11.67 21.09 15.72
C GLU A 281 13.08 21.15 16.33
N LYS A 282 13.22 20.82 17.63
CA LYS A 282 14.49 20.76 18.37
C LYS A 282 14.98 19.32 18.56
N SER A 283 14.39 18.37 17.83
CA SER A 283 14.65 16.94 17.92
C SER A 283 14.43 16.38 19.33
N GLN A 284 13.55 17.01 20.12
CA GLN A 284 13.13 16.52 21.43
C GLN A 284 11.84 15.70 21.28
N VAL A 285 11.69 14.66 22.08
CA VAL A 285 10.53 13.77 22.04
C VAL A 285 9.24 14.55 22.34
N MET A 286 8.26 14.48 21.42
CA MET A 286 7.01 15.25 21.51
C MET A 286 5.76 14.37 21.28
N ALA A 287 4.62 14.85 21.74
CA ALA A 287 3.35 14.20 21.42
C ALA A 287 2.94 14.56 20.00
N SER A 288 2.52 13.57 19.21
CA SER A 288 1.72 13.83 18.01
C SER A 288 0.38 14.51 18.35
N ALA A 289 -0.35 14.97 17.33
CA ALA A 289 -1.72 15.49 17.46
C ALA A 289 -2.67 14.52 18.21
N TYR A 290 -2.33 13.23 18.27
CA TYR A 290 -3.07 12.19 18.96
C TYR A 290 -2.66 11.98 20.42
N GLY A 291 -1.75 12.78 20.96
CA GLY A 291 -1.23 12.65 22.33
C GLY A 291 -0.22 11.51 22.49
N ILE A 292 0.28 10.95 21.40
CA ILE A 292 1.19 9.80 21.40
C ILE A 292 2.61 10.24 21.06
N TYR A 293 3.55 9.94 21.95
CA TYR A 293 4.99 10.20 21.75
C TYR A 293 5.65 9.02 21.05
N MET A 294 5.37 7.81 21.54
CA MET A 294 5.93 6.58 20.99
C MET A 294 4.85 5.51 20.83
N SER A 295 5.05 4.59 19.90
CA SER A 295 4.28 3.35 19.82
C SER A 295 5.18 2.13 19.71
N LYS A 296 4.72 0.99 20.22
CA LYS A 296 5.37 -0.31 20.00
C LYS A 296 4.37 -1.29 19.43
N THR A 297 4.82 -2.12 18.49
CA THR A 297 3.99 -3.11 17.82
C THR A 297 4.60 -4.50 17.98
N LYS A 298 3.77 -5.49 18.34
CA LYS A 298 4.15 -6.90 18.40
C LYS A 298 3.41 -7.68 17.32
N PHE A 299 4.11 -8.67 16.79
CA PHE A 299 3.64 -9.51 15.70
C PHE A 299 3.58 -10.98 16.13
N ASP A 300 2.63 -11.72 15.56
CA ASP A 300 2.66 -13.18 15.60
C ASP A 300 3.77 -13.73 14.66
N PRO A 301 4.05 -15.06 14.69
CA PRO A 301 5.07 -15.66 13.82
C PRO A 301 4.84 -15.46 12.31
N PHE A 302 3.58 -15.26 11.90
CA PHE A 302 3.19 -15.03 10.51
C PHE A 302 3.34 -13.56 10.10
N GLY A 303 3.64 -12.66 11.03
CA GLY A 303 3.75 -11.22 10.78
C GLY A 303 2.41 -10.47 10.89
N ASN A 304 1.38 -11.05 11.49
CA ASN A 304 0.16 -10.30 11.80
C ASN A 304 0.35 -9.50 13.09
N ILE A 305 -0.20 -8.28 13.15
CA ILE A 305 -0.22 -7.50 14.40
C ILE A 305 -0.98 -8.28 15.46
N GLN A 306 -0.35 -8.48 16.62
CA GLN A 306 -0.94 -9.03 17.85
C GLN A 306 -1.27 -7.93 18.86
N GLU A 307 -0.44 -6.89 18.91
CA GLU A 307 -0.56 -5.83 19.89
C GLU A 307 0.03 -4.54 19.35
N ARG A 308 -0.61 -3.40 19.66
CA ARG A 308 0.01 -2.08 19.55
C ARG A 308 -0.25 -1.29 20.83
N THR A 309 0.79 -0.70 21.39
CA THR A 309 0.76 0.10 22.63
C THR A 309 1.30 1.50 22.38
N PHE A 310 0.81 2.49 23.14
CA PHE A 310 1.18 3.90 22.98
C PHE A 310 1.76 4.51 24.26
N TYR A 311 2.81 5.31 24.17
CA TYR A 311 3.53 5.81 25.34
C TYR A 311 3.65 7.33 25.35
N ASN A 312 3.80 7.88 26.55
CA ASN A 312 4.16 9.29 26.76
C ASN A 312 5.69 9.49 26.72
N ALA A 313 6.14 10.72 26.94
CA ALA A 313 7.58 11.07 26.94
C ALA A 313 8.41 10.25 27.94
N GLU A 314 7.84 9.91 29.10
CA GLU A 314 8.54 9.13 30.14
C GLU A 314 8.51 7.61 29.88
N GLY A 315 7.94 7.17 28.76
CA GLY A 315 7.79 5.75 28.42
C GLY A 315 6.66 5.05 29.19
N ASN A 316 5.78 5.79 29.86
CA ASN A 316 4.61 5.26 30.54
C ASN A 316 3.43 5.08 29.56
N PRO A 317 2.50 4.15 29.83
CA PRO A 317 1.27 4.01 29.07
C PRO A 317 0.50 5.31 28.87
N ALA A 318 0.26 5.69 27.61
CA ALA A 318 -0.52 6.87 27.23
C ALA A 318 -1.77 6.48 26.42
N LYS A 319 -2.83 7.24 26.62
CA LYS A 319 -4.10 7.10 25.90
C LYS A 319 -4.04 7.91 24.60
N HIS A 320 -4.44 7.30 23.49
CA HIS A 320 -4.67 8.03 22.25
C HIS A 320 -5.85 9.00 22.42
N ASN A 321 -5.64 10.30 22.20
CA ASN A 321 -6.62 11.34 22.49
C ASN A 321 -7.98 11.10 21.80
N ASN A 322 -7.96 10.78 20.50
CA ASN A 322 -9.20 10.53 19.74
C ASN A 322 -9.80 9.13 19.97
N ALA A 323 -8.96 8.09 19.97
CA ALA A 323 -9.43 6.71 20.00
C ALA A 323 -9.74 6.21 21.43
N GLY A 324 -9.10 6.79 22.43
CA GLY A 324 -9.44 6.62 23.82
C GLY A 324 -8.84 5.40 24.54
N TYR A 325 -8.00 4.62 23.86
CA TYR A 325 -7.30 3.47 24.44
C TYR A 325 -5.79 3.67 24.40
N HIS A 326 -5.08 2.94 25.25
CA HIS A 326 -3.62 2.86 25.27
C HIS A 326 -3.11 1.69 24.43
N LYS A 327 -3.85 0.58 24.49
CA LYS A 327 -3.47 -0.67 23.85
C LYS A 327 -4.61 -1.23 23.02
N LEU A 328 -4.26 -1.76 21.85
CA LEU A 328 -5.12 -2.69 21.11
C LEU A 328 -4.46 -4.07 21.07
N SER A 329 -5.26 -5.12 21.16
CA SER A 329 -4.83 -6.50 21.00
C SER A 329 -5.67 -7.21 19.95
N LEU A 330 -5.03 -7.96 19.06
CA LEU A 330 -5.66 -8.81 18.08
C LEU A 330 -5.26 -10.26 18.31
N THR A 331 -6.24 -11.16 18.15
CA THR A 331 -5.97 -12.59 18.17
C THR A 331 -6.30 -13.20 16.82
N TRP A 332 -5.58 -14.26 16.49
CA TRP A 332 -5.68 -14.97 15.22
C TRP A 332 -5.89 -16.46 15.48
N ASP A 333 -6.28 -17.22 14.45
CA ASP A 333 -6.20 -18.68 14.46
C ASP A 333 -4.76 -19.16 14.49
N GLU A 334 -4.61 -20.45 14.78
CA GLU A 334 -3.30 -21.09 14.94
C GLU A 334 -2.45 -21.01 13.66
N GLN A 335 -3.11 -20.84 12.51
CA GLN A 335 -2.45 -20.69 11.20
C GLN A 335 -2.24 -19.22 10.80
N GLY A 336 -2.63 -18.24 11.61
CA GLY A 336 -2.46 -16.81 11.32
C GLY A 336 -3.31 -16.29 10.14
N ASN A 337 -4.34 -17.04 9.73
CA ASN A 337 -5.21 -16.70 8.61
C ASN A 337 -6.46 -15.94 9.07
N LYS A 338 -7.07 -16.32 10.18
CA LYS A 338 -8.36 -15.75 10.59
C LYS A 338 -8.21 -14.93 11.86
N ARG A 339 -8.50 -13.63 11.79
CA ARG A 339 -8.56 -12.77 12.98
C ARG A 339 -9.76 -13.21 13.81
N LYS A 340 -9.59 -13.64 15.06
CA LYS A 340 -10.70 -14.03 15.94
C LYS A 340 -11.25 -12.85 16.72
N SER A 341 -10.38 -11.95 17.17
CA SER A 341 -10.81 -10.80 17.97
C SER A 341 -9.94 -9.57 17.81
N LEU A 342 -10.53 -8.42 18.17
CA LEU A 342 -9.87 -7.15 18.46
C LEU A 342 -10.39 -6.68 19.83
N ARG A 343 -9.52 -6.14 20.68
CA ARG A 343 -9.84 -5.66 22.04
C ARG A 343 -9.05 -4.40 22.37
N TYR A 344 -9.65 -3.46 23.10
CA TYR A 344 -9.03 -2.20 23.51
C TYR A 344 -8.86 -2.09 25.02
N PHE A 345 -7.73 -1.59 25.49
CA PHE A 345 -7.43 -1.47 26.92
C PHE A 345 -6.95 -0.08 27.29
N ASP A 346 -7.32 0.37 28.48
CA ASP A 346 -6.85 1.63 29.05
C ASP A 346 -5.40 1.53 29.56
N VAL A 347 -4.91 2.62 30.16
CA VAL A 347 -3.54 2.75 30.66
C VAL A 347 -3.22 1.85 31.87
N VAL A 348 -4.24 1.33 32.56
CA VAL A 348 -4.08 0.38 33.68
C VAL A 348 -4.33 -1.07 33.26
N GLY A 349 -4.67 -1.30 31.99
CA GLY A 349 -4.88 -2.64 31.42
C GLY A 349 -6.31 -3.16 31.51
N ASN A 350 -7.28 -2.34 31.94
CA ASN A 350 -8.69 -2.73 31.96
C ASN A 350 -9.32 -2.61 30.57
N PRO A 351 -10.33 -3.44 30.25
CA PRO A 351 -11.20 -3.24 29.10
C PRO A 351 -11.74 -1.81 29.01
N CYS A 352 -11.54 -1.14 27.88
CA CYS A 352 -12.12 0.18 27.62
C CYS A 352 -12.75 0.25 26.22
N ILE A 353 -13.61 1.25 25.99
CA ILE A 353 -14.25 1.47 24.71
C ILE A 353 -13.42 2.39 23.81
N HIS A 354 -13.47 2.14 22.51
CA HIS A 354 -13.01 3.10 21.51
C HIS A 354 -13.91 4.34 21.53
N ALA A 355 -13.39 5.51 21.87
CA ALA A 355 -14.19 6.70 22.20
C ALA A 355 -15.15 7.16 21.09
N THR A 356 -14.72 7.09 19.83
CA THR A 356 -15.58 7.45 18.67
C THR A 356 -16.48 6.31 18.18
N ARG A 357 -16.10 5.04 18.37
CA ARG A 357 -16.83 3.88 17.83
C ARG A 357 -17.74 3.18 18.83
N GLY A 358 -17.51 3.36 20.14
CA GLY A 358 -18.41 2.93 21.22
C GLY A 358 -18.33 1.46 21.65
N TYR A 359 -17.34 0.68 21.20
CA TYR A 359 -17.18 -0.72 21.61
C TYR A 359 -15.78 -1.00 22.15
N HIS A 360 -15.68 -1.99 23.03
CA HIS A 360 -14.43 -2.50 23.58
C HIS A 360 -13.82 -3.58 22.67
N GLY A 361 -14.67 -4.44 22.12
CA GLY A 361 -14.23 -5.62 21.38
C GLY A 361 -14.93 -5.83 20.05
N VAL A 362 -14.26 -6.57 19.17
CA VAL A 362 -14.85 -7.18 17.97
C VAL A 362 -14.62 -8.68 18.04
N ARG A 363 -15.63 -9.48 17.70
CA ARG A 363 -15.49 -10.91 17.44
C ARG A 363 -15.80 -11.18 15.97
N TYR A 364 -14.99 -12.01 15.35
CA TYR A 364 -15.19 -12.47 13.98
C TYR A 364 -15.49 -13.95 14.00
N ASP A 365 -16.62 -14.32 13.43
CA ASP A 365 -17.03 -15.71 13.24
C ASP A 365 -16.91 -16.03 11.75
N TYR A 366 -16.59 -17.29 11.43
CA TYR A 366 -16.31 -17.75 10.08
C TYR A 366 -17.22 -18.92 9.71
N ASP A 367 -17.53 -19.07 8.42
CA ASP A 367 -18.19 -20.27 7.90
C ASP A 367 -17.20 -21.42 7.68
N ASP A 368 -17.71 -22.57 7.25
CA ASP A 368 -16.92 -23.79 7.02
C ASP A 368 -15.91 -23.63 5.88
N GLN A 369 -16.14 -22.69 4.96
CA GLN A 369 -15.21 -22.33 3.89
C GLN A 369 -14.16 -21.32 4.35
N GLY A 370 -14.27 -20.83 5.59
CA GLY A 370 -13.35 -19.89 6.20
C GLY A 370 -13.55 -18.44 5.79
N ARG A 371 -14.71 -18.11 5.22
CA ARG A 371 -15.15 -16.73 4.95
C ARG A 371 -15.82 -16.15 6.20
N ILE A 372 -15.84 -14.83 6.33
CA ILE A 372 -16.46 -14.19 7.51
C ILE A 372 -17.97 -14.47 7.46
N SER A 373 -18.54 -15.12 8.46
CA SER A 373 -19.98 -15.32 8.58
C SER A 373 -20.64 -14.26 9.45
N ARG A 374 -19.92 -13.76 10.47
CA ARG A 374 -20.44 -12.73 11.37
C ARG A 374 -19.33 -11.83 11.91
N ILE A 375 -19.65 -10.55 12.09
CA ILE A 375 -18.83 -9.61 12.86
C ILE A 375 -19.70 -9.04 13.98
N SER A 376 -19.27 -9.19 15.23
CA SER A 376 -19.99 -8.75 16.43
C SER A 376 -19.20 -7.70 17.22
N TYR A 377 -19.85 -6.62 17.67
CA TYR A 377 -19.24 -5.56 18.49
C TYR A 377 -19.64 -5.72 19.96
N LEU A 378 -18.67 -5.59 20.86
CA LEU A 378 -18.79 -6.01 22.24
C LEU A 378 -18.49 -4.88 23.23
N SER A 379 -19.26 -4.83 24.31
CA SER A 379 -19.06 -3.96 25.47
C SER A 379 -17.86 -4.41 26.31
N THR A 380 -17.53 -3.65 27.36
CA THR A 380 -16.48 -4.03 28.33
C THR A 380 -16.83 -5.26 29.17
N SER A 381 -18.09 -5.70 29.14
CA SER A 381 -18.56 -6.94 29.76
C SER A 381 -18.68 -8.11 28.78
N ASP A 382 -18.10 -7.97 27.57
CA ASP A 382 -18.17 -8.96 26.47
C ASP A 382 -19.59 -9.28 25.95
N GLU A 383 -20.56 -8.39 26.19
CA GLU A 383 -21.92 -8.46 25.65
C GLU A 383 -22.06 -7.67 24.35
N LEU A 384 -23.03 -7.99 23.48
CA LEU A 384 -23.28 -7.21 22.27
C LEU A 384 -23.61 -5.75 22.60
N THR A 385 -23.04 -4.80 21.86
CA THR A 385 -23.30 -3.37 22.02
C THR A 385 -23.48 -2.70 20.67
N ASN A 386 -24.37 -1.71 20.60
CA ASN A 386 -24.51 -0.86 19.42
C ASN A 386 -23.28 0.03 19.30
N ARG A 387 -22.68 0.09 18.11
CA ARG A 387 -21.67 1.09 17.80
C ARG A 387 -22.24 2.49 17.91
N LYS A 388 -21.40 3.43 18.37
CA LYS A 388 -21.78 4.84 18.50
C LYS A 388 -21.93 5.54 17.15
N ASP A 389 -21.18 5.13 16.14
CA ASP A 389 -21.10 5.81 14.85
C ASP A 389 -22.24 5.47 13.88
N ASN A 390 -22.82 4.26 13.98
CA ASN A 390 -23.88 3.82 13.06
C ASN A 390 -24.95 2.90 13.70
N GLY A 391 -24.94 2.73 15.03
CA GLY A 391 -25.93 1.92 15.74
C GLY A 391 -25.80 0.39 15.58
N ARG A 392 -24.89 -0.10 14.74
CA ARG A 392 -24.74 -1.54 14.45
C ARG A 392 -24.14 -2.29 15.63
N ALA A 393 -24.75 -3.40 16.05
CA ALA A 393 -24.20 -4.36 17.01
C ALA A 393 -23.52 -5.56 16.34
N TYR A 394 -24.04 -6.03 15.21
CA TYR A 394 -23.37 -7.08 14.44
C TYR A 394 -23.76 -7.03 12.95
N SER A 395 -23.02 -7.76 12.12
CA SER A 395 -23.46 -8.12 10.77
C SER A 395 -23.36 -9.59 10.51
N VAL A 396 -24.25 -10.06 9.65
CA VAL A 396 -24.22 -11.39 9.06
C VAL A 396 -23.89 -11.25 7.58
N TYR A 397 -22.96 -12.09 7.13
CA TYR A 397 -22.53 -12.19 5.76
C TYR A 397 -23.08 -13.48 5.18
N LYS A 398 -23.74 -13.38 4.03
CA LYS A 398 -24.22 -14.53 3.26
C LYS A 398 -23.61 -14.47 1.88
N TYR A 399 -23.07 -15.59 1.45
CA TYR A 399 -22.42 -15.75 0.17
C TYR A 399 -23.30 -16.59 -0.75
N GLY A 400 -23.54 -16.11 -1.97
CA GLY A 400 -24.27 -16.83 -3.02
C GLY A 400 -23.54 -18.09 -3.49
N LYS A 401 -24.23 -18.91 -4.30
CA LYS A 401 -23.66 -20.17 -4.83
C LYS A 401 -22.47 -19.98 -5.77
N ASP A 402 -22.34 -18.79 -6.37
CA ASP A 402 -21.29 -18.45 -7.32
C ASP A 402 -20.28 -17.43 -6.75
N ASP A 403 -20.14 -17.34 -5.42
CA ASP A 403 -19.18 -16.52 -4.63
C ASP A 403 -19.17 -14.98 -4.85
N GLY A 404 -19.73 -14.46 -5.95
CA GLY A 404 -19.76 -13.03 -6.28
C GLY A 404 -20.89 -12.22 -5.63
N GLU A 405 -21.98 -12.87 -5.21
CA GLU A 405 -23.07 -12.20 -4.48
C GLU A 405 -22.82 -12.28 -2.96
N ILE A 406 -22.42 -11.15 -2.37
CA ILE A 406 -22.32 -10.99 -0.93
C ILE A 406 -23.50 -10.18 -0.43
N GLN A 407 -24.39 -10.82 0.33
CA GLN A 407 -25.42 -10.11 1.07
C GLN A 407 -24.91 -9.85 2.50
N VAL A 408 -24.80 -8.57 2.87
CA VAL A 408 -24.47 -8.16 4.23
C VAL A 408 -25.71 -7.53 4.87
N VAL A 409 -26.13 -8.07 6.01
CA VAL A 409 -27.24 -7.53 6.79
C VAL A 409 -26.71 -7.00 8.12
N HIS A 410 -27.15 -5.81 8.52
CA HIS A 410 -26.69 -5.12 9.73
C HIS A 410 -27.80 -5.14 10.79
N PHE A 411 -27.44 -5.39 12.04
CA PHE A 411 -28.40 -5.50 13.14
C PHE A 411 -27.95 -4.69 14.35
N ASP A 412 -28.91 -4.15 15.09
CA ASP A 412 -28.70 -3.61 16.43
C ASP A 412 -28.79 -4.70 17.53
N THR A 413 -28.65 -4.31 18.80
CA THR A 413 -28.76 -5.23 19.95
C THR A 413 -30.16 -5.80 20.16
N SER A 414 -31.20 -5.23 19.57
CA SER A 414 -32.58 -5.76 19.60
C SER A 414 -32.84 -6.80 18.50
N ASN A 415 -31.83 -7.10 17.67
CA ASN A 415 -31.94 -7.88 16.43
C ASN A 415 -32.82 -7.21 15.37
N SER A 416 -33.01 -5.89 15.45
CA SER A 416 -33.66 -5.13 14.39
C SER A 416 -32.67 -4.89 13.27
N GLU A 417 -33.10 -5.16 12.04
CA GLU A 417 -32.30 -4.87 10.85
C GLU A 417 -32.17 -3.35 10.65
N LEU A 418 -30.94 -2.88 10.47
CA LEU A 418 -30.63 -1.49 10.19
C LEU A 418 -30.65 -1.29 8.67
N LYS A 419 -31.46 -0.32 8.21
CA LYS A 419 -31.46 0.09 6.79
C LYS A 419 -30.15 0.79 6.46
N GLN A 420 -29.62 0.51 5.26
CA GLN A 420 -28.38 1.08 4.73
C GLN A 420 -28.40 2.61 4.68
#